data_AF-A0A0E2BQQ5-F1
#
_entry.id   AF-A0A0E2BQQ5-F1
#
_cell.length_a   1.000
_cell.length_b   1.000
_cell.length_c   1.000
_cell.angle_alpha   90.00
_cell.angle_beta   90.00
_cell.angle_gamma   90.00
#
_symmetry.space_group_name_H-M   'P 1'
#
loop_
_entity.id
_entity.type
_entity.pdbx_description
1 polymer ?
#
loop_
_entity_poly.entity_id
_entity_poly.type
_entity_poly.pdbx_seq_one_letter_code
_entity_poly.pdbx_strand_id
1 'polypeptide(L)'
;MASKEIEAYLEQKTTRNEFKEMLSETLEVLNGDGLQLPLIIFVDDLDRCRPTFSVELLESIKHIFNVKNVVFVIAVDANQLAESVKFVYGSGMDGNAYLKKILPHQYDLPNLRYDSFSALLFQRMNITDNKVFLYDHFTPVRFFSTFAESFKLSLRDQEQIFEKINVPIISNINKIHFCFFNFLMVVSYKYKNLFNSYKSGKLNLEGLYVGLQNDISRKHLPSQFLEILKVYEICISQSEKSNRLTKKSK
;
A
#
# COMPACT_ATOMS: atom_id res chain seq x y z
N MET A 1 -22.43 -25.11 -38.25
CA MET A 1 -21.88 -24.46 -37.03
C MET A 1 -20.46 -24.94 -36.76
N ALA A 2 -20.22 -26.26 -36.60
CA ALA A 2 -18.88 -26.81 -36.36
C ALA A 2 -17.78 -26.38 -37.35
N SER A 3 -18.06 -26.31 -38.66
CA SER A 3 -17.05 -25.90 -39.66
C SER A 3 -16.58 -24.45 -39.49
N LYS A 4 -17.48 -23.53 -39.10
CA LYS A 4 -17.14 -22.13 -38.83
C LYS A 4 -16.31 -21.97 -37.55
N GLU A 5 -16.59 -22.78 -36.52
CA GLU A 5 -15.81 -22.79 -35.28
C GLU A 5 -14.39 -23.36 -35.51
N ILE A 6 -14.26 -24.36 -36.39
CA ILE A 6 -12.96 -24.91 -36.79
C ILE A 6 -12.15 -23.89 -37.59
N GLU A 7 -12.76 -23.21 -38.57
CA GLU A 7 -12.10 -22.14 -39.34
C GLU A 7 -11.61 -21.01 -38.43
N ALA A 8 -12.46 -20.51 -37.53
CA ALA A 8 -12.08 -19.46 -36.58
C ALA A 8 -10.92 -19.88 -35.66
N TYR A 9 -10.91 -21.14 -35.20
CA TYR A 9 -9.81 -21.67 -34.40
C TYR A 9 -8.50 -21.77 -35.19
N LEU A 10 -8.57 -22.20 -36.45
CA LEU A 10 -7.41 -22.28 -37.34
C LEU A 10 -6.85 -20.89 -37.64
N GLU A 11 -7.69 -19.92 -38.00
CA GLU A 11 -7.28 -18.52 -38.21
C GLU A 11 -6.58 -17.95 -36.98
N GLN A 12 -7.17 -18.11 -35.80
CA GLN A 12 -6.58 -17.62 -34.56
C GLN A 12 -5.23 -18.29 -34.25
N LYS A 13 -5.06 -19.57 -34.62
CA LYS A 13 -3.78 -20.28 -34.50
C LYS A 13 -2.74 -19.75 -35.50
N THR A 14 -3.14 -19.46 -36.73
CA THR A 14 -2.27 -18.90 -37.77
C THR A 14 -1.78 -17.51 -37.37
N THR A 15 -2.67 -16.60 -36.98
CA THR A 15 -2.31 -15.24 -36.52
C THR A 15 -1.34 -15.27 -35.34
N ARG A 16 -1.52 -16.20 -34.41
CA ARG A 16 -0.59 -16.38 -33.27
C ARG A 16 0.81 -16.82 -33.73
N ASN A 17 0.91 -17.68 -34.74
CA ASN A 17 2.20 -18.13 -35.26
C ASN A 17 2.90 -17.02 -36.04
N GLU A 18 2.17 -16.32 -36.90
CA GLU A 18 2.68 -15.16 -37.64
C GLU A 18 3.21 -14.07 -36.69
N PHE A 19 2.48 -13.81 -35.59
CA PHE A 19 2.94 -12.86 -34.56
C PHE A 19 4.25 -13.32 -33.91
N LYS A 20 4.42 -14.61 -33.63
CA LYS A 20 5.66 -15.15 -33.05
C LYS A 20 6.83 -15.06 -34.02
N GLU A 21 6.61 -15.34 -35.29
CA GLU A 21 7.61 -15.23 -36.35
C GLU A 21 8.06 -13.77 -36.49
N MET A 22 7.12 -12.85 -36.66
CA MET A 22 7.40 -11.41 -36.73
C MET A 22 8.15 -10.91 -35.49
N LEU A 23 7.77 -11.35 -34.29
CA LEU A 23 8.45 -10.98 -33.06
C LEU A 23 9.88 -11.53 -33.02
N SER A 24 10.09 -12.77 -33.46
CA SER A 24 11.41 -13.40 -33.51
C SER A 24 12.33 -12.67 -34.50
N GLU A 25 11.84 -12.40 -35.71
CA GLU A 25 12.57 -11.65 -36.75
C GLU A 25 12.93 -10.24 -36.26
N THR A 26 11.99 -9.55 -35.62
CA THR A 26 12.24 -8.22 -35.04
C THR A 26 13.35 -8.27 -34.01
N LEU A 27 13.36 -9.29 -33.14
CA LEU A 27 14.42 -9.47 -32.15
C LEU A 27 15.76 -9.80 -32.81
N GLU A 28 15.80 -10.60 -33.87
CA GLU A 28 17.04 -10.88 -34.62
C GLU A 28 17.64 -9.61 -35.22
N VAL A 29 16.82 -8.75 -35.84
CA VAL A 29 17.26 -7.46 -36.39
C VAL A 29 17.82 -6.54 -35.30
N LEU A 30 17.15 -6.49 -34.14
CA LEU A 30 17.57 -5.64 -33.02
C LEU A 30 18.86 -6.12 -32.34
N ASN A 31 19.22 -7.40 -32.48
CA ASN A 31 20.29 -8.01 -31.70
C ASN A 31 21.72 -7.79 -32.25
N GLY A 32 21.91 -7.48 -33.54
CA GLY A 32 23.23 -7.13 -34.14
C GLY A 32 24.43 -8.03 -33.75
N ASP A 33 25.66 -7.57 -34.02
CA ASP A 33 26.89 -8.37 -33.86
C ASP A 33 27.44 -8.51 -32.42
N GLY A 34 26.66 -8.23 -31.36
CA GLY A 34 27.28 -8.10 -30.03
C GLY A 34 26.51 -8.50 -28.78
N LEU A 35 25.18 -8.35 -28.73
CA LEU A 35 24.45 -8.59 -27.47
C LEU A 35 23.01 -9.05 -27.71
N GLN A 36 22.74 -10.34 -27.48
CA GLN A 36 21.37 -10.87 -27.43
C GLN A 36 20.75 -10.60 -26.07
N LEU A 37 20.06 -9.46 -25.93
CA LEU A 37 19.30 -9.17 -24.71
C LEU A 37 17.87 -9.69 -24.85
N PRO A 38 17.27 -10.26 -23.77
CA PRO A 38 15.88 -10.65 -23.81
C PRO A 38 14.96 -9.42 -23.86
N LEU A 39 13.88 -9.51 -24.63
CA LEU A 39 12.75 -8.59 -24.53
C LEU A 39 11.98 -8.87 -23.24
N ILE A 40 12.01 -7.91 -22.32
CA ILE A 40 11.29 -8.01 -21.04
C ILE A 40 9.99 -7.24 -21.14
N ILE A 41 8.86 -7.93 -20.96
CA ILE A 41 7.51 -7.35 -20.96
C ILE A 41 6.96 -7.37 -19.54
N PHE A 42 6.74 -6.19 -18.98
CA PHE A 42 6.13 -6.03 -17.66
C PHE A 42 4.61 -5.93 -17.79
N VAL A 43 3.89 -6.71 -16.99
CA VAL A 43 2.43 -6.70 -16.87
C VAL A 43 2.08 -6.45 -15.41
N ASP A 44 1.39 -5.35 -15.13
CA ASP A 44 1.03 -4.93 -13.77
C ASP A 44 -0.50 -4.87 -13.62
N ASP A 45 -0.99 -4.91 -12.38
CA ASP A 45 -2.40 -4.79 -12.00
C ASP A 45 -3.35 -5.81 -12.67
N LEU A 46 -2.86 -6.98 -13.09
CA LEU A 46 -3.67 -7.99 -13.78
C LEU A 46 -4.79 -8.57 -12.90
N ASP A 47 -4.58 -8.61 -11.59
CA ASP A 47 -5.57 -9.01 -10.58
C ASP A 47 -6.70 -7.99 -10.40
N ARG A 48 -6.58 -6.78 -10.97
CA ARG A 48 -7.64 -5.75 -10.96
C ARG A 48 -8.52 -5.75 -12.22
N CYS A 49 -8.14 -6.50 -13.25
CA CYS A 49 -8.96 -6.61 -14.45
C CYS A 49 -10.22 -7.44 -14.20
N ARG A 50 -11.14 -7.43 -15.18
CA ARG A 50 -12.31 -8.32 -15.14
C ARG A 50 -11.81 -9.78 -15.11
N PRO A 51 -12.38 -10.67 -14.28
CA PRO A 51 -11.87 -12.02 -14.12
C PRO A 51 -11.64 -12.79 -15.43
N THR A 52 -12.58 -12.68 -16.38
CA THR A 52 -12.47 -13.31 -17.70
C THR A 52 -11.27 -12.79 -18.48
N PHE A 53 -11.06 -11.47 -18.50
CA PHE A 53 -9.93 -10.85 -19.18
C PHE A 53 -8.60 -11.27 -18.56
N SER A 54 -8.49 -11.28 -17.22
CA SER A 54 -7.25 -11.68 -16.54
C SER A 54 -6.85 -13.11 -16.88
N VAL A 55 -7.83 -14.03 -16.90
CA VAL A 55 -7.61 -15.45 -17.24
C VAL A 55 -7.26 -15.61 -18.72
N GLU A 56 -8.00 -14.99 -19.63
CA GLU A 56 -7.71 -15.02 -21.07
C GLU A 56 -6.33 -14.45 -21.39
N LEU A 57 -5.94 -13.35 -20.71
CA LEU A 57 -4.62 -12.76 -20.88
C LEU A 57 -3.54 -13.72 -20.39
N LEU A 58 -3.69 -14.36 -19.21
CA LEU A 58 -2.75 -15.37 -18.69
C LEU A 58 -2.59 -16.57 -19.63
N GLU A 59 -3.68 -17.04 -20.23
CA GLU A 59 -3.65 -18.13 -21.22
C GLU A 59 -2.92 -17.68 -22.49
N SER A 60 -3.24 -16.48 -22.98
CA SER A 60 -2.59 -15.89 -24.16
C SER A 60 -1.09 -15.73 -23.94
N ILE A 61 -0.71 -15.21 -22.77
CA ILE A 61 0.65 -15.12 -22.22
C ILE A 61 1.33 -16.49 -22.35
N LYS A 62 0.79 -17.54 -21.72
CA LYS A 62 1.36 -18.90 -21.77
C LYS A 62 1.60 -19.40 -23.21
N HIS A 63 0.70 -19.08 -24.13
CA HIS A 63 0.79 -19.53 -25.52
C HIS A 63 1.76 -18.71 -26.37
N ILE A 64 1.83 -17.40 -26.15
CA ILE A 64 2.73 -16.48 -26.86
C ILE A 64 4.20 -16.69 -26.39
N PHE A 65 4.42 -17.15 -25.16
CA PHE A 65 5.74 -17.28 -24.50
C PHE A 65 6.73 -18.30 -25.05
N ASN A 66 6.35 -19.10 -26.05
CA ASN A 66 7.31 -20.05 -26.62
C ASN A 66 8.25 -19.40 -27.66
N VAL A 67 8.49 -18.09 -27.56
CA VAL A 67 9.44 -17.34 -28.39
C VAL A 67 10.73 -17.18 -27.61
N LYS A 68 11.85 -17.55 -28.22
CA LYS A 68 13.18 -17.42 -27.62
C LYS A 68 13.47 -15.95 -27.34
N ASN A 69 14.15 -15.66 -26.23
CA ASN A 69 14.55 -14.30 -25.82
C ASN A 69 13.38 -13.35 -25.49
N VAL A 70 12.21 -13.86 -25.11
CA VAL A 70 11.12 -13.05 -24.55
C VAL A 70 10.83 -13.49 -23.12
N VAL A 71 10.80 -12.54 -22.18
CA VAL A 71 10.55 -12.78 -20.77
C VAL A 71 9.40 -11.90 -20.32
N PHE A 72 8.43 -12.48 -19.62
CA PHE A 72 7.33 -11.73 -19.02
C PHE A 72 7.49 -11.67 -17.52
N VAL A 73 7.31 -10.46 -16.97
CA VAL A 73 7.31 -10.20 -15.54
C VAL A 73 5.92 -9.70 -15.17
N ILE A 74 5.21 -10.50 -14.38
CA ILE A 74 3.81 -10.22 -14.01
C ILE A 74 3.78 -9.86 -12.52
N ALA A 75 3.37 -8.62 -12.22
CA ALA A 75 3.17 -8.12 -10.87
C ALA A 75 1.68 -8.17 -10.52
N VAL A 76 1.33 -8.99 -9.52
CA VAL A 76 -0.07 -9.28 -9.14
C VAL A 76 -0.20 -9.62 -7.66
N ASP A 77 -1.38 -9.41 -7.09
CA ASP A 77 -1.82 -10.16 -5.91
C ASP A 77 -2.27 -11.56 -6.33
N ALA A 78 -1.46 -12.57 -6.02
CA ALA A 78 -1.72 -13.96 -6.39
C ALA A 78 -3.05 -14.49 -5.82
N ASN A 79 -3.49 -14.03 -4.64
CA ASN A 79 -4.75 -14.49 -4.05
C ASN A 79 -5.95 -13.92 -4.79
N GLN A 80 -5.93 -12.62 -5.13
CA GLN A 80 -6.99 -11.99 -5.91
C GLN A 80 -7.07 -12.57 -7.32
N LEU A 81 -5.92 -12.87 -7.93
CA LEU A 81 -5.87 -13.53 -9.22
C LEU A 81 -6.40 -14.97 -9.15
N ALA A 82 -6.13 -15.70 -8.06
CA ALA A 82 -6.69 -17.05 -7.85
C ALA A 82 -8.21 -17.03 -7.69
N GLU A 83 -8.77 -16.01 -7.03
CA GLU A 83 -10.23 -15.82 -6.96
C GLU A 83 -10.84 -15.47 -8.32
N SER A 84 -10.13 -14.70 -9.15
CA SER A 84 -10.54 -14.45 -10.54
C SER A 84 -10.61 -15.74 -11.36
N VAL A 85 -9.64 -16.63 -11.18
CA VAL A 85 -9.64 -17.96 -11.81
C VAL A 85 -10.84 -18.80 -11.34
N LYS A 86 -11.12 -18.84 -10.03
CA LYS A 86 -12.29 -19.54 -9.48
C LYS A 86 -13.61 -18.98 -10.01
N PHE A 87 -13.70 -17.66 -10.21
CA PHE A 87 -14.88 -17.04 -10.79
C PHE A 87 -15.14 -17.54 -12.22
N VAL A 88 -14.08 -17.71 -13.03
CA VAL A 88 -14.21 -18.12 -14.44
C VAL A 88 -14.54 -19.61 -14.59
N TYR A 89 -13.92 -20.49 -13.81
CA TYR A 89 -14.07 -21.95 -13.97
C TYR A 89 -14.97 -22.63 -12.91
N GLY A 90 -15.44 -21.88 -11.92
CA GLY A 90 -16.33 -22.35 -10.86
C GLY A 90 -15.64 -22.59 -9.51
N SER A 91 -16.45 -22.59 -8.45
CA SER A 91 -16.00 -22.64 -7.05
C SER A 91 -15.27 -23.91 -6.64
N GLY A 92 -15.42 -25.01 -7.40
CA GLY A 92 -14.70 -26.26 -7.17
C GLY A 92 -13.26 -26.25 -7.71
N MET A 93 -12.84 -25.20 -8.42
CA MET A 93 -11.49 -25.09 -8.95
C MET A 93 -10.49 -24.60 -7.89
N ASP A 94 -9.30 -25.20 -7.88
CA ASP A 94 -8.17 -24.64 -7.15
C ASP A 94 -7.43 -23.61 -8.04
N GLY A 95 -7.76 -22.34 -7.85
CA GLY A 95 -7.13 -21.22 -8.56
C GLY A 95 -5.62 -21.14 -8.33
N ASN A 96 -5.12 -21.48 -7.14
CA ASN A 96 -3.68 -21.46 -6.85
C ASN A 96 -2.95 -22.56 -7.63
N ALA A 97 -3.54 -23.77 -7.68
CA ALA A 97 -2.99 -24.85 -8.50
C ALA A 97 -3.00 -24.52 -9.99
N TYR A 98 -4.03 -23.81 -10.47
CA TYR A 98 -4.06 -23.31 -11.85
C TYR A 98 -2.93 -22.29 -12.10
N LEU A 99 -2.79 -21.28 -11.24
CA LEU A 99 -1.74 -20.27 -11.38
C LEU A 99 -0.34 -20.88 -11.35
N LYS A 100 -0.06 -21.88 -10.49
CA LYS A 100 1.23 -22.61 -10.50
C LYS A 100 1.56 -23.29 -11.83
N LYS A 101 0.55 -23.70 -12.61
CA LYS A 101 0.75 -24.31 -13.94
C LYS A 101 1.06 -23.27 -15.02
N ILE A 102 0.60 -22.03 -14.85
CA ILE A 102 0.79 -20.95 -15.82
C ILE A 102 2.02 -20.11 -15.49
N LEU A 103 2.24 -19.85 -14.20
CA LEU A 103 3.31 -19.04 -13.62
C LEU A 103 4.21 -19.96 -12.78
N PRO A 104 5.16 -20.68 -13.41
CA PRO A 104 6.02 -21.63 -12.70
C PRO A 104 7.03 -20.95 -11.78
N HIS A 105 7.42 -19.70 -12.09
CA HIS A 105 8.36 -18.91 -11.30
C HIS A 105 7.62 -17.77 -10.62
N GLN A 106 7.37 -17.93 -9.32
CA GLN A 106 6.72 -16.93 -8.48
C GLN A 106 7.70 -16.48 -7.41
N TYR A 107 7.80 -15.16 -7.23
CA TYR A 107 8.67 -14.54 -6.24
C TYR A 107 7.84 -13.58 -5.41
N ASP A 108 7.86 -13.78 -4.09
CA ASP A 108 7.27 -12.83 -3.17
C ASP A 108 8.24 -11.67 -2.95
N LEU A 109 7.69 -10.45 -2.97
CA LEU A 109 8.46 -9.28 -2.55
C LEU A 109 8.68 -9.33 -1.03
N PRO A 110 9.89 -9.05 -0.54
CA PRO A 110 10.15 -9.06 0.89
C PRO A 110 9.36 -7.96 1.60
N ASN A 111 8.86 -8.27 2.80
CA ASN A 111 8.24 -7.26 3.64
C ASN A 111 9.28 -6.22 4.07
N LEU A 112 8.99 -4.94 3.82
CA LEU A 112 9.79 -3.83 4.31
C LEU A 112 9.57 -3.65 5.81
N ARG A 113 10.67 -3.51 6.56
CA ARG A 113 10.61 -3.20 7.99
C ARG A 113 10.08 -1.78 8.20
N TYR A 114 9.28 -1.59 9.25
CA TYR A 114 8.68 -0.30 9.60
C TYR A 114 9.71 0.82 9.77
N ASP A 115 10.86 0.52 10.38
CA ASP A 115 11.93 1.49 10.63
C ASP A 115 12.62 1.92 9.33
N SER A 116 12.91 0.95 8.46
CA SER A 116 13.49 1.19 7.13
C SER A 116 12.58 2.05 6.27
N PHE A 117 11.28 1.74 6.22
CA PHE A 117 10.34 2.52 5.41
C PHE A 117 10.08 3.91 6.01
N SER A 118 9.99 4.00 7.34
CA SER A 118 9.89 5.29 8.03
C SER A 118 11.10 6.18 7.70
N ALA A 119 12.32 5.66 7.79
CA ALA A 119 13.53 6.41 7.46
C ALA A 119 13.50 6.94 6.01
N LEU A 120 13.06 6.10 5.06
CA LEU A 120 12.90 6.49 3.66
C LEU A 120 11.89 7.65 3.50
N LEU A 121 10.74 7.60 4.18
CA LEU A 121 9.72 8.65 4.12
C LEU A 121 10.25 10.00 4.63
N PHE A 122 10.94 10.00 5.77
CA PHE A 122 11.54 11.21 6.33
C PHE A 122 12.65 11.77 5.43
N GLN A 123 13.49 10.91 4.85
CA GLN A 123 14.51 11.32 3.89
C GLN A 123 13.89 11.97 2.65
N ARG A 124 12.83 11.37 2.09
CA ARG A 124 12.20 11.84 0.84
C ARG A 124 11.52 13.20 0.98
N MET A 125 11.03 13.53 2.18
CA MET A 125 10.24 14.74 2.43
C MET A 125 11.02 15.87 3.10
N ASN A 126 12.30 15.65 3.43
CA ASN A 126 13.20 16.64 4.04
C ASN A 126 12.62 17.32 5.30
N ILE A 127 11.89 16.56 6.13
CA ILE A 127 11.41 17.07 7.42
C ILE A 127 12.62 17.29 8.32
N THR A 128 12.85 18.54 8.70
CA THR A 128 13.94 18.92 9.60
C THR A 128 13.44 18.96 11.05
N ASP A 129 14.27 18.49 11.98
CA ASP A 129 13.95 18.39 13.41
C ASP A 129 13.57 19.74 14.05
N ASN A 130 13.86 20.87 13.40
CA ASN A 130 13.52 22.19 13.89
C ASN A 130 12.01 22.53 13.81
N LYS A 131 11.22 21.80 13.01
CA LYS A 131 9.76 22.02 12.86
C LYS A 131 8.91 21.19 13.79
N VAL A 132 9.51 20.22 14.48
CA VAL A 132 8.83 19.31 15.38
C VAL A 132 9.49 19.31 16.75
N PHE A 133 8.76 18.88 17.77
CA PHE A 133 9.34 18.53 19.05
C PHE A 133 8.69 17.26 19.58
N LEU A 134 9.43 16.55 20.42
CA LEU A 134 9.10 15.25 20.99
C LEU A 134 9.44 15.28 22.48
N TYR A 135 8.73 14.49 23.28
CA TYR A 135 9.21 14.10 24.61
C TYR A 135 10.31 13.04 24.46
N ASP A 136 11.22 13.02 25.45
CA ASP A 136 12.59 12.48 25.49
C ASP A 136 12.96 11.23 24.66
N HIS A 137 14.26 11.11 24.34
CA HIS A 137 15.00 9.97 23.76
C HIS A 137 14.49 9.31 22.45
N PHE A 138 13.37 9.73 21.87
CA PHE A 138 12.88 9.24 20.58
C PHE A 138 13.14 10.23 19.45
N THR A 139 13.51 9.73 18.27
CA THR A 139 13.54 10.51 17.02
C THR A 139 12.17 10.47 16.34
N PRO A 140 11.80 11.46 15.50
CA PRO A 140 10.55 11.44 14.75
C PRO A 140 10.38 10.16 13.92
N VAL A 141 11.46 9.69 13.30
CA VAL A 141 11.52 8.44 12.54
C VAL A 141 11.16 7.23 13.40
N ARG A 142 11.82 7.08 14.56
CA ARG A 142 11.57 5.97 15.47
C ARG A 142 10.14 5.99 15.99
N PHE A 143 9.63 7.18 16.31
CA PHE A 143 8.27 7.35 16.80
C PHE A 143 7.22 6.97 15.74
N PHE A 144 7.41 7.43 14.50
CA PHE A 144 6.53 7.07 13.40
C PHE A 144 6.55 5.55 13.13
N SER A 145 7.75 4.95 13.08
CA SER A 145 7.93 3.50 12.92
C SER A 145 7.21 2.71 14.00
N THR A 146 7.34 3.12 15.27
CA THR A 146 6.66 2.48 16.39
C THR A 146 5.15 2.53 16.24
N PHE A 147 4.59 3.66 15.79
CA PHE A 147 3.16 3.77 15.52
C PHE A 147 2.74 2.91 14.33
N ALA A 148 3.51 2.93 13.25
CA ALA A 148 3.23 2.09 12.09
C ALA A 148 3.15 0.60 12.45
N GLU A 149 4.06 0.13 13.29
CA GLU A 149 4.05 -1.23 13.82
C GLU A 149 2.87 -1.47 14.79
N SER A 150 2.68 -0.59 15.78
CA SER A 150 1.64 -0.74 16.82
C SER A 150 0.24 -0.81 16.22
N PHE A 151 0.00 -0.03 15.16
CA PHE A 151 -1.26 0.07 14.45
C PHE A 151 -1.31 -0.84 13.21
N LYS A 152 -0.28 -1.64 12.91
CA LYS A 152 -0.22 -2.52 11.73
C LYS A 152 -0.58 -1.78 10.43
N LEU A 153 0.11 -0.68 10.16
CA LEU A 153 -0.10 0.13 8.95
C LEU A 153 0.55 -0.56 7.73
N SER A 154 -0.15 -0.59 6.60
CA SER A 154 0.49 -0.98 5.33
C SER A 154 1.49 0.10 4.88
N LEU A 155 2.34 -0.19 3.89
CA LEU A 155 3.22 0.82 3.30
C LEU A 155 2.41 2.00 2.74
N ARG A 156 1.29 1.70 2.08
CA ARG A 156 0.35 2.70 1.55
C ARG A 156 -0.26 3.55 2.67
N ASP A 157 -0.66 2.95 3.78
CA ASP A 157 -1.19 3.69 4.92
C ASP A 157 -0.13 4.62 5.51
N GLN A 158 1.11 4.14 5.63
CA GLN A 158 2.24 4.94 6.11
C GLN A 158 2.50 6.14 5.20
N GLU A 159 2.55 5.96 3.87
CA GLU A 159 2.69 7.08 2.92
C GLU A 159 1.57 8.11 3.08
N GLN A 160 0.32 7.66 3.06
CA GLN A 160 -0.85 8.54 3.14
C GLN A 160 -0.94 9.30 4.46
N ILE A 161 -0.62 8.65 5.58
CA ILE A 161 -0.57 9.30 6.89
C ILE A 161 0.58 10.30 6.93
N PHE A 162 1.76 9.92 6.42
CA PHE A 162 2.95 10.75 6.45
C PHE A 162 2.81 12.01 5.58
N GLU A 163 2.22 11.91 4.39
CA GLU A 163 1.91 13.07 3.53
C GLU A 163 1.03 14.08 4.26
N LYS A 164 -0.01 13.61 4.95
CA LYS A 164 -0.90 14.47 5.73
C LYS A 164 -0.22 15.06 6.97
N ILE A 165 0.79 14.38 7.52
CA ILE A 165 1.62 14.90 8.61
C ILE A 165 2.57 15.99 8.09
N ASN A 166 3.16 15.76 6.92
CA ASN A 166 4.18 16.63 6.33
C ASN A 166 3.64 18.02 5.99
N VAL A 167 2.42 18.11 5.44
CA VAL A 167 1.81 19.38 5.03
C VAL A 167 1.72 20.40 6.19
N PRO A 168 1.17 20.05 7.38
CA PRO A 168 1.18 20.96 8.53
C PRO A 168 2.58 21.24 9.09
N ILE A 169 3.49 20.27 9.09
CA ILE A 169 4.85 20.49 9.59
C ILE A 169 5.59 21.56 8.77
N ILE A 170 5.46 21.50 7.44
CA ILE A 170 6.10 22.48 6.55
C ILE A 170 5.43 23.85 6.65
N SER A 171 4.09 23.88 6.65
CA SER A 171 3.32 25.14 6.61
C SER A 171 3.24 25.88 7.95
N ASN A 172 3.42 25.19 9.07
CA ASN A 172 3.29 25.81 10.39
C ASN A 172 4.53 26.64 10.76
N ILE A 173 4.28 27.80 11.37
CA ILE A 173 5.30 28.67 11.94
C ILE A 173 5.81 28.08 13.26
N ASN A 174 4.89 27.54 14.07
CA ASN A 174 5.21 26.97 15.37
C ASN A 174 5.62 25.51 15.24
N LYS A 175 6.50 25.06 16.15
CA LYS A 175 6.85 23.65 16.23
C LYS A 175 5.61 22.80 16.58
N ILE A 176 5.48 21.65 15.94
CA ILE A 176 4.39 20.70 16.19
C ILE A 176 4.87 19.62 17.14
N HIS A 177 4.05 19.29 18.13
CA HIS A 177 4.32 18.12 18.96
C HIS A 177 4.05 16.84 18.15
N PHE A 178 5.13 16.23 17.65
CA PHE A 178 5.03 15.18 16.63
C PHE A 178 4.32 13.94 17.15
N CYS A 179 4.57 13.56 18.40
CA CYS A 179 3.97 12.37 19.01
C CYS A 179 2.44 12.44 19.06
N PHE A 180 1.91 13.57 19.53
CA PHE A 180 0.47 13.79 19.63
C PHE A 180 -0.17 13.93 18.25
N PHE A 181 0.47 14.69 17.37
CA PHE A 181 -0.04 14.90 16.03
C PHE A 181 -0.05 13.62 15.20
N ASN A 182 1.03 12.83 15.23
CA ASN A 182 1.10 11.52 14.59
C ASN A 182 -0.03 10.59 15.08
N PHE A 183 -0.26 10.53 16.39
CA PHE A 183 -1.38 9.76 16.95
C PHE A 183 -2.72 10.18 16.36
N LEU A 184 -3.05 11.48 16.39
CA LEU A 184 -4.30 11.97 15.82
C LEU A 184 -4.41 11.66 14.32
N MET A 185 -3.31 11.76 13.58
CA MET A 185 -3.29 11.46 12.15
C MET A 185 -3.56 9.99 11.85
N VAL A 186 -2.91 9.07 12.58
CA VAL A 186 -3.17 7.63 12.48
C VAL A 186 -4.63 7.31 12.83
N VAL A 187 -5.14 7.87 13.93
CA VAL A 187 -6.52 7.63 14.39
C VAL A 187 -7.53 8.20 13.39
N SER A 188 -7.31 9.41 12.88
CA SER A 188 -8.18 10.04 11.87
C SER A 188 -8.24 9.24 10.56
N TYR A 189 -7.13 8.59 10.19
CA TYR A 189 -7.03 7.81 8.96
C TYR A 189 -7.70 6.45 9.11
N LYS A 190 -7.33 5.69 10.15
CA LYS A 190 -7.72 4.28 10.32
C LYS A 190 -9.02 4.09 11.11
N TYR A 191 -9.35 4.99 12.03
CA TYR A 191 -10.49 4.87 12.96
C TYR A 191 -11.42 6.08 12.87
N LYS A 192 -11.90 6.38 11.65
CA LYS A 192 -12.72 7.56 11.33
C LYS A 192 -13.90 7.76 12.28
N ASN A 193 -14.64 6.70 12.61
CA ASN A 193 -15.80 6.79 13.51
C ASN A 193 -15.40 7.23 14.92
N LEU A 194 -14.32 6.66 15.45
CA LEU A 194 -13.81 7.01 16.77
C LEU A 194 -13.26 8.44 16.79
N PHE A 195 -12.53 8.83 15.75
CA PHE A 195 -12.04 10.19 15.56
C PHE A 195 -13.17 11.22 15.46
N ASN A 196 -14.26 10.90 14.75
CA ASN A 196 -15.43 11.77 14.63
C ASN A 196 -16.17 11.94 15.97
N SER A 197 -16.25 10.89 16.79
CA SER A 197 -16.78 10.97 18.15
C SER A 197 -15.92 11.87 19.05
N TYR A 198 -14.58 11.80 18.93
CA TYR A 198 -13.68 12.75 19.59
C TYR A 198 -13.89 14.18 19.09
N LYS A 199 -13.91 14.40 17.77
CA LYS A 199 -14.09 15.73 17.15
C LYS A 199 -15.43 16.39 17.53
N SER A 200 -16.48 15.59 17.74
CA SER A 200 -17.80 16.08 18.17
C SER A 200 -17.91 16.31 19.68
N GLY A 201 -16.85 16.05 20.46
CA GLY A 201 -16.84 16.19 21.92
C GLY A 201 -17.57 15.07 22.67
N LYS A 202 -18.02 14.01 21.98
CA LYS A 202 -18.64 12.83 22.61
C LYS A 202 -17.62 11.96 23.33
N LEU A 203 -16.35 12.02 22.92
CA LEU A 203 -15.23 11.34 23.53
C LEU A 203 -14.11 12.34 23.82
N ASN A 204 -13.40 12.13 24.92
CA ASN A 204 -12.16 12.80 25.24
C ASN A 204 -10.93 12.00 24.76
N LEU A 205 -9.71 12.45 25.04
CA LEU A 205 -8.49 11.76 24.59
C LEU A 205 -8.29 10.41 25.29
N GLU A 206 -8.62 10.32 26.58
CA GLU A 206 -8.61 9.04 27.28
C GLU A 206 -9.61 8.05 26.67
N GLY A 207 -10.85 8.48 26.39
CA GLY A 207 -11.87 7.66 25.73
C GLY A 207 -11.47 7.25 24.31
N LEU A 208 -10.81 8.14 23.57
CA LEU A 208 -10.23 7.82 22.26
C LEU A 208 -9.16 6.71 22.38
N TYR A 209 -8.26 6.81 23.35
CA TYR A 209 -7.25 5.78 23.60
C TYR A 209 -7.87 4.45 24.05
N VAL A 210 -8.83 4.50 24.98
CA VAL A 210 -9.58 3.32 25.46
C VAL A 210 -10.29 2.61 24.30
N GLY A 211 -10.92 3.37 23.40
CA GLY A 211 -11.60 2.81 22.23
C GLY A 211 -10.69 2.07 21.25
N LEU A 212 -9.36 2.28 21.31
CA LEU A 212 -8.38 1.62 20.44
C LEU A 212 -7.69 0.42 21.11
N GLN A 213 -7.99 0.14 22.37
CA GLN A 213 -7.20 -0.78 23.21
C GLN A 213 -7.12 -2.21 22.69
N ASN A 214 -8.12 -2.66 21.92
CA ASN A 214 -8.17 -4.00 21.33
C ASN A 214 -7.49 -4.07 19.95
N ASP A 215 -7.31 -2.93 19.29
CA ASP A 215 -6.80 -2.84 17.91
C ASP A 215 -5.32 -2.47 17.84
N ILE A 216 -4.74 -2.00 18.96
CA ILE A 216 -3.34 -1.57 19.05
C ILE A 216 -2.51 -2.61 19.81
N SER A 217 -1.35 -2.97 19.25
CA SER A 217 -0.32 -3.70 20.00
C SER A 217 0.39 -2.77 20.98
N ARG A 218 -0.12 -2.65 22.21
CA ARG A 218 0.44 -1.75 23.24
C ARG A 218 1.90 -2.05 23.61
N LYS A 219 2.38 -3.27 23.33
CA LYS A 219 3.77 -3.67 23.57
C LYS A 219 4.78 -2.74 22.88
N HIS A 220 4.37 -2.09 21.79
CA HIS A 220 5.25 -1.25 20.99
C HIS A 220 5.09 0.24 21.33
N LEU A 221 3.96 0.68 21.91
CA LEU A 221 3.78 2.08 22.29
C LEU A 221 4.68 2.47 23.48
N PRO A 222 5.13 3.73 23.57
CA PRO A 222 5.83 4.23 24.76
C PRO A 222 4.98 4.05 26.02
N SER A 223 5.57 3.58 27.11
CA SER A 223 4.88 3.31 28.37
C SER A 223 4.14 4.53 28.94
N GLN A 224 4.70 5.72 28.74
CA GLN A 224 4.14 7.00 29.19
C GLN A 224 3.09 7.58 28.23
N PHE A 225 2.77 6.92 27.11
CA PHE A 225 1.91 7.50 26.07
C PHE A 225 0.53 7.90 26.61
N LEU A 226 -0.07 7.09 27.50
CA LEU A 226 -1.34 7.43 28.14
C LEU A 226 -1.22 8.67 29.04
N GLU A 227 -0.12 8.80 29.79
CA GLU A 227 0.13 9.97 30.63
C GLU A 227 0.28 11.24 29.78
N ILE A 228 0.96 11.13 28.63
CA ILE A 228 1.09 12.22 27.66
C ILE A 228 -0.28 12.65 27.15
N LEU A 229 -1.16 11.70 26.79
CA LEU A 229 -2.53 12.02 26.35
C LEU A 229 -3.33 12.74 27.46
N LYS A 230 -3.16 12.34 28.72
CA LYS A 230 -3.81 13.02 29.87
C LYS A 230 -3.31 14.44 30.04
N VAL A 231 -2.00 14.68 29.89
CA VAL A 231 -1.43 16.04 29.92
C VAL A 231 -2.02 16.91 28.80
N TYR A 232 -2.12 16.38 27.58
CA TYR A 232 -2.76 17.09 26.47
C TYR A 232 -4.21 17.45 26.77
N GLU A 233 -4.97 16.51 27.34
CA GLU A 233 -6.37 16.72 27.68
C GLU A 233 -6.52 17.86 28.71
N ILE A 234 -5.66 17.88 29.73
CA ILE A 234 -5.62 18.97 30.72
C ILE A 234 -5.31 20.30 30.03
N CYS A 235 -4.26 20.37 29.19
CA CYS A 235 -3.88 21.59 28.48
C CYS A 235 -5.00 22.13 27.59
N ILE A 236 -5.69 21.26 26.85
CA ILE A 236 -6.84 21.64 26.00
C ILE A 236 -7.97 22.20 26.88
N SER A 237 -8.32 21.52 27.97
CA SER A 237 -9.40 21.96 28.86
C SER A 237 -9.13 23.34 29.51
N GLN A 238 -7.87 23.64 29.84
CA GLN A 238 -7.48 24.93 30.42
C GLN A 238 -7.50 26.05 29.38
N SER A 239 -7.07 25.77 28.14
CA SER A 239 -7.16 26.71 27.02
C SER A 239 -8.61 27.09 26.71
N GLU A 240 -9.54 26.13 26.70
CA GLU A 240 -10.96 26.41 26.51
C GLU A 240 -11.56 27.26 27.63
N LYS A 241 -11.20 26.99 28.89
CA LYS A 241 -11.62 27.80 30.05
C LYS A 241 -11.11 29.24 29.92
N SER A 242 -9.84 29.42 29.58
CA SER A 242 -9.24 30.75 29.34
C SER A 242 -9.97 31.51 28.22
N ASN A 243 -10.24 30.85 27.09
CA ASN A 243 -10.95 31.44 25.96
C ASN A 243 -12.42 31.79 26.26
N ARG A 244 -13.07 31.07 27.18
CA ARG A 244 -14.43 31.43 27.65
C ARG A 244 -14.42 32.63 28.59
N LEU A 245 -13.38 32.78 29.42
CA LEU A 245 -13.22 33.92 30.31
C LEU A 245 -12.94 35.22 29.53
N THR A 246 -12.07 35.16 28.51
CA THR A 246 -11.77 36.33 27.65
C THR A 246 -12.91 36.75 26.73
N LYS A 247 -13.83 35.83 26.38
CA LYS A 247 -15.07 36.15 25.65
C LYS A 247 -16.20 36.72 26.52
N LYS A 248 -16.17 36.49 27.84
CA LYS A 248 -17.16 37.07 28.78
C LYS A 248 -16.77 38.47 29.29
N SER A 249 -15.53 38.90 29.04
CA SER A 249 -15.00 40.22 29.43
C SER A 249 -15.00 41.24 28.29
N LYS A 250 -15.71 40.97 27.19
CA LYS A 250 -16.02 41.88 26.09
C LYS A 250 -17.54 41.97 25.95
#